data_AF-A0A8C6ZQV5-F1
#
_entry.id   AF-A0A8C6ZQV5-F1
#
_cell.length_a   1.000
_cell.length_b   1.000
_cell.length_c   1.000
_cell.angle_alpha   90.00
_cell.angle_beta   90.00
_cell.angle_gamma   90.00
#
_symmetry.space_group_name_H-M   'P 1'
#
loop_
_entity.id
_entity.type
_entity.pdbx_description
1 polymer ?
#
loop_
_entity_poly.entity_id
_entity_poly.type
_entity_poly.pdbx_seq_one_letter_code
_entity_poly.pdbx_strand_id
1 'polypeptide(L)'
;RPAAPRIREPSGGGGRARRCSWSREAPVSASPCCRPGAGPRRGGCGGRAAAVYRSINHRVDSKSLWLYRWYYSRICQWILGLTITVILALAFVETPSSLTVTSDVRYRLPPWDPPCGLTESIELLCFLVFVFDVSVKSYLIGWEEFCKTKWLMAYILILIVSLTDWIVSLSFFCTETVRIRRILRPFFLLQNSSMMKKTLKSINSTLPEMDGQQDKEWVGYFRNLPDSLTSLLVLLTTANNPDVMIPAYSKNRAYSIFFILFTVLGNLFLMNLLTAIIYNQFRGYLLKSVQSSLFRRRVGIRAAFEVLLMDVTIEANQGQNMLMVNISANLIFSSLQHPPSPEYQSHFMQKLQFVFSHSYFGCLGNVVALANIISICVSILNTFLLPAINCFFILYYLLETLLKILAMGFKRYWSYPSNRFDGLLTGILLVIDGLVIPVGYGSTCEHVNCVQIPADYSKYEGAFFPPHC
;
A
#
# COMPACT_ATOMS: atom_id res chain seq x y z
N ARG A 1 -30.06 11.18 -42.10
CA ARG A 1 -29.00 10.69 -43.03
C ARG A 1 -27.68 11.25 -42.52
N PRO A 2 -26.56 10.49 -42.42
CA PRO A 2 -26.24 9.14 -42.94
C PRO A 2 -26.34 8.06 -41.83
N ALA A 3 -26.82 6.83 -42.04
CA ALA A 3 -26.33 5.70 -42.83
C ALA A 3 -25.03 5.05 -42.28
N ALA A 4 -25.18 4.16 -41.28
CA ALA A 4 -24.13 3.24 -40.84
C ALA A 4 -24.14 1.95 -41.70
N PRO A 5 -22.99 1.34 -42.02
CA PRO A 5 -22.89 0.26 -42.99
C PRO A 5 -23.37 -1.09 -42.45
N ARG A 6 -24.19 -1.80 -43.26
CA ARG A 6 -24.55 -3.21 -43.08
C ARG A 6 -23.34 -4.08 -43.40
N ILE A 7 -22.90 -4.89 -42.45
CA ILE A 7 -21.98 -6.00 -42.69
C ILE A 7 -22.83 -7.18 -43.22
N ARG A 8 -22.52 -7.62 -44.44
CA ARG A 8 -23.10 -8.82 -45.08
C ARG A 8 -22.61 -10.08 -44.38
N GLU A 9 -23.53 -10.94 -43.97
CA GLU A 9 -23.23 -12.35 -43.72
C GLU A 9 -22.94 -13.07 -45.06
N PRO A 10 -21.91 -13.93 -45.15
CA PRO A 10 -21.77 -14.82 -46.27
C PRO A 10 -22.74 -16.00 -46.14
N SER A 11 -23.47 -16.22 -47.24
CA SER A 11 -24.32 -17.36 -47.56
C SER A 11 -23.62 -18.70 -47.35
N GLY A 12 -24.35 -19.67 -46.81
CA GLY A 12 -23.86 -20.97 -46.37
C GLY A 12 -23.38 -21.91 -47.47
N GLY A 13 -22.47 -22.81 -47.06
CA GLY A 13 -22.19 -24.10 -47.66
C GLY A 13 -22.34 -25.17 -46.58
N GLY A 14 -23.24 -26.13 -46.81
CA GLY A 14 -23.73 -27.06 -45.79
C GLY A 14 -22.74 -28.12 -45.33
N GLY A 15 -22.77 -28.40 -44.03
CA GLY A 15 -22.17 -29.58 -43.41
C GLY A 15 -22.93 -29.90 -42.11
N ARG A 16 -23.54 -31.08 -42.04
CA ARG A 16 -24.48 -31.53 -40.99
C ARG A 16 -23.96 -31.33 -39.56
N ALA A 17 -24.51 -30.37 -38.84
CA ALA A 17 -24.38 -30.29 -37.38
C ALA A 17 -25.47 -31.13 -36.72
N ARG A 18 -25.07 -32.27 -36.16
CA ARG A 18 -25.90 -33.08 -35.25
C ARG A 18 -26.30 -32.21 -34.06
N ARG A 19 -27.59 -32.18 -33.78
CA ARG A 19 -28.19 -31.59 -32.58
C ARG A 19 -27.69 -32.38 -31.36
N CYS A 20 -26.66 -31.88 -30.68
CA CYS A 20 -26.27 -32.41 -29.37
C CYS A 20 -27.29 -31.92 -28.34
N SER A 21 -28.22 -32.81 -28.02
CA SER A 21 -29.00 -32.79 -26.79
C SER A 21 -28.06 -32.64 -25.60
N TRP A 22 -28.23 -31.59 -24.81
CA TRP A 22 -27.60 -31.53 -23.49
C TRP A 22 -28.33 -32.52 -22.59
N SER A 23 -27.74 -33.70 -22.50
CA SER A 23 -28.06 -34.74 -21.54
C SER A 23 -27.97 -34.14 -20.14
N ARG A 24 -29.07 -34.20 -19.40
CA ARG A 24 -29.06 -34.23 -17.95
C ARG A 24 -28.19 -35.42 -17.55
N GLU A 25 -27.03 -35.17 -16.97
CA GLU A 25 -26.35 -36.02 -15.97
C GLU A 25 -24.90 -35.57 -15.77
N ALA A 26 -24.69 -34.76 -14.74
CA ALA A 26 -23.48 -34.78 -13.91
C ALA A 26 -23.89 -34.22 -12.54
N PRO A 27 -24.08 -35.08 -11.52
CA PRO A 27 -24.49 -34.62 -10.20
C PRO A 27 -23.28 -33.92 -9.56
N VAL A 28 -23.36 -32.60 -9.39
CA VAL A 28 -22.61 -31.96 -8.31
C VAL A 28 -23.19 -32.56 -7.05
N SER A 29 -22.41 -33.41 -6.39
CA SER A 29 -22.75 -34.08 -5.14
C SER A 29 -23.15 -33.04 -4.09
N ALA A 30 -24.45 -32.75 -4.04
CA ALA A 30 -25.08 -32.02 -2.97
C ALA A 30 -25.08 -32.94 -1.75
N SER A 31 -24.21 -32.67 -0.80
CA SER A 31 -24.23 -33.35 0.49
C SER A 31 -25.60 -33.15 1.15
N PRO A 32 -26.22 -34.21 1.69
CA PRO A 32 -27.58 -34.19 2.22
C PRO A 32 -27.62 -33.62 3.64
N CYS A 33 -27.52 -32.30 3.80
CA CYS A 33 -27.63 -31.66 5.13
C CYS A 33 -28.44 -30.35 5.15
N CYS A 34 -29.39 -30.18 4.24
CA CYS A 34 -30.42 -29.15 4.36
C CYS A 34 -31.63 -29.72 5.10
N ARG A 35 -31.54 -29.83 6.44
CA ARG A 35 -32.73 -29.94 7.29
C ARG A 35 -33.42 -28.56 7.36
N PRO A 36 -34.76 -28.49 7.22
CA PRO A 36 -35.51 -27.25 7.32
C PRO A 36 -35.58 -26.82 8.79
N GLY A 37 -35.12 -25.60 9.11
CA GLY A 37 -35.26 -25.07 10.47
C GLY A 37 -34.25 -24.02 10.95
N ALA A 38 -33.34 -23.51 10.11
CA ALA A 38 -32.35 -22.50 10.55
C ALA A 38 -32.47 -21.22 9.71
N GLY A 39 -33.09 -20.20 10.28
CA GLY A 39 -33.54 -18.96 9.61
C GLY A 39 -32.47 -18.01 9.02
N PRO A 40 -32.80 -16.71 8.84
CA PRO A 40 -32.28 -15.81 7.78
C PRO A 40 -30.78 -15.43 7.85
N ARG A 41 -29.99 -16.05 8.74
CA ARG A 41 -28.57 -15.76 8.94
C ARG A 41 -27.63 -16.36 7.90
N ARG A 42 -28.07 -17.32 7.07
CA ARG A 42 -27.22 -18.00 6.06
C ARG A 42 -27.00 -17.14 4.80
N GLY A 43 -28.05 -16.50 4.26
CA GLY A 43 -27.94 -15.63 3.07
C GLY A 43 -26.98 -14.44 3.23
N GLY A 44 -26.90 -13.87 4.45
CA GLY A 44 -26.01 -12.74 4.75
C GLY A 44 -24.51 -13.06 4.71
N CYS A 45 -24.10 -14.33 4.73
CA CYS A 45 -22.70 -14.75 4.61
C CYS A 45 -22.23 -14.78 3.15
N GLY A 46 -23.08 -15.27 2.24
CA GLY A 46 -22.82 -15.26 0.79
C GLY A 46 -22.68 -13.83 0.24
N GLY A 47 -23.57 -12.92 0.66
CA GLY A 47 -23.52 -11.51 0.26
C GLY A 47 -22.24 -10.78 0.72
N ARG A 48 -21.77 -11.01 1.95
CA ARG A 48 -20.50 -10.44 2.45
C ARG A 48 -19.27 -11.04 1.80
N ALA A 49 -19.26 -12.34 1.50
CA ALA A 49 -18.16 -12.97 0.74
C ALA A 49 -18.09 -12.45 -0.71
N ALA A 50 -19.25 -12.20 -1.34
CA ALA A 50 -19.36 -11.62 -2.68
C ALA A 50 -18.90 -10.15 -2.74
N ALA A 51 -19.18 -9.37 -1.69
CA ALA A 51 -18.73 -7.97 -1.57
C ALA A 51 -17.20 -7.84 -1.42
N VAL A 52 -16.52 -8.87 -0.92
CA VAL A 52 -15.06 -8.90 -0.67
C VAL A 52 -14.31 -9.81 -1.65
N TYR A 53 -14.94 -10.22 -2.77
CA TYR A 53 -14.31 -11.00 -3.85
C TYR A 53 -13.65 -12.33 -3.42
N ARG A 54 -14.19 -12.99 -2.38
CA ARG A 54 -13.65 -14.24 -1.83
C ARG A 54 -14.30 -15.49 -2.45
N SER A 55 -13.54 -16.58 -2.55
CA SER A 55 -14.03 -17.90 -2.99
C SER A 55 -14.83 -18.63 -1.91
N ILE A 56 -15.85 -19.40 -2.31
CA ILE A 56 -16.79 -20.11 -1.43
C ILE A 56 -16.33 -21.57 -1.22
N ASN A 57 -15.11 -21.78 -0.74
CA ASN A 57 -14.59 -23.12 -0.43
C ASN A 57 -14.38 -23.29 1.08
N HIS A 58 -15.41 -23.00 1.89
CA HIS A 58 -15.34 -23.11 3.36
C HIS A 58 -16.49 -23.96 3.91
N ARG A 59 -16.27 -24.61 5.07
CA ARG A 59 -17.31 -25.40 5.75
C ARG A 59 -18.48 -24.52 6.18
N VAL A 60 -19.72 -25.04 6.04
CA VAL A 60 -20.98 -24.29 6.28
C VAL A 60 -21.70 -24.78 7.54
N ASP A 61 -20.96 -25.00 8.62
CA ASP A 61 -21.53 -25.35 9.94
C ASP A 61 -21.82 -24.10 10.77
N SER A 62 -22.73 -24.17 11.74
CA SER A 62 -23.07 -23.02 12.61
C SER A 62 -21.87 -22.47 13.38
N LYS A 63 -21.04 -23.35 13.97
CA LYS A 63 -19.79 -22.99 14.65
C LYS A 63 -18.74 -22.46 13.66
N SER A 64 -18.59 -23.10 12.51
CA SER A 64 -17.67 -22.72 11.43
C SER A 64 -17.98 -21.33 10.88
N LEU A 65 -19.26 -20.98 10.71
CA LEU A 65 -19.71 -19.66 10.25
C LEU A 65 -19.49 -18.56 11.29
N TRP A 66 -19.69 -18.86 12.58
CA TRP A 66 -19.35 -17.92 13.66
C TRP A 66 -17.84 -17.62 13.67
N LEU A 67 -17.02 -18.68 13.63
CA LEU A 67 -15.57 -18.57 13.60
C LEU A 67 -15.10 -17.81 12.35
N TYR A 68 -15.68 -18.08 11.18
CA TYR A 68 -15.42 -17.37 9.94
C TYR A 68 -15.71 -15.86 10.08
N ARG A 69 -16.85 -15.49 10.68
CA ARG A 69 -17.22 -14.07 10.90
C ARG A 69 -16.28 -13.37 11.87
N TRP A 70 -15.86 -14.05 12.93
CA TRP A 70 -14.91 -13.51 13.91
C TRP A 70 -13.51 -13.36 13.30
N TYR A 71 -13.00 -14.37 12.60
CA TYR A 71 -11.70 -14.36 11.95
C TYR A 71 -11.59 -13.27 10.87
N TYR A 72 -12.65 -13.07 10.08
CA TYR A 72 -12.72 -11.99 9.09
C TYR A 72 -13.29 -10.68 9.61
N SER A 73 -13.41 -10.53 10.93
CA SER A 73 -13.72 -9.25 11.54
C SER A 73 -12.59 -8.26 11.30
N ARG A 74 -12.93 -6.97 11.29
CA ARG A 74 -11.96 -5.89 11.10
C ARG A 74 -10.84 -5.96 12.15
N ILE A 75 -11.21 -6.23 13.40
CA ILE A 75 -10.29 -6.29 14.54
C ILE A 75 -9.27 -7.42 14.39
N CYS A 76 -9.72 -8.64 14.08
CA CYS A 76 -8.82 -9.79 13.93
C CYS A 76 -7.83 -9.59 12.76
N GLN A 77 -8.28 -9.04 11.63
CA GLN A 77 -7.41 -8.74 10.50
C GLN A 77 -6.42 -7.59 10.80
N TRP A 78 -6.82 -6.59 11.60
CA TRP A 78 -5.92 -5.55 12.09
C TRP A 78 -4.85 -6.10 13.03
N ILE A 79 -5.22 -7.00 13.95
CA ILE A 79 -4.25 -7.67 14.84
C ILE A 79 -3.23 -8.45 14.02
N LEU A 80 -3.68 -9.25 13.03
CA LEU A 80 -2.77 -10.00 12.16
C LEU A 80 -1.84 -9.06 11.37
N GLY A 81 -2.37 -7.94 10.86
CA GLY A 81 -1.57 -6.90 10.21
C GLY A 81 -0.53 -6.28 11.14
N LEU A 82 -0.92 -5.94 12.37
CA LEU A 82 -0.04 -5.39 13.39
C LEU A 82 1.08 -6.39 13.75
N THR A 83 0.76 -7.68 13.93
CA THR A 83 1.76 -8.72 14.20
C THR A 83 2.79 -8.82 13.06
N ILE A 84 2.35 -8.75 11.80
CA ILE A 84 3.26 -8.74 10.64
C ILE A 84 4.15 -7.48 10.65
N THR A 85 3.60 -6.33 11.00
CA THR A 85 4.39 -5.09 11.12
C THR A 85 5.42 -5.20 12.25
N VAL A 86 5.04 -5.73 13.40
CA VAL A 86 5.94 -5.91 14.56
C VAL A 86 7.09 -6.86 14.23
N ILE A 87 6.82 -8.03 13.64
CA ILE A 87 7.90 -9.00 13.32
C ILE A 87 8.91 -8.44 12.31
N LEU A 88 8.46 -7.63 11.35
CA LEU A 88 9.34 -6.95 10.40
C LEU A 88 10.10 -5.78 11.04
N ALA A 89 9.45 -5.02 11.93
CA ALA A 89 10.06 -3.89 12.62
C ALA A 89 11.11 -4.30 13.66
N LEU A 90 11.05 -5.53 14.19
CA LEU A 90 12.08 -6.05 15.11
C LEU A 90 13.50 -5.96 14.52
N ALA A 91 13.65 -5.99 13.18
CA ALA A 91 14.95 -5.83 12.53
C ALA A 91 15.66 -4.50 12.85
N PHE A 92 14.93 -3.45 13.24
CA PHE A 92 15.54 -2.16 13.65
C PHE A 92 16.14 -2.20 15.06
N VAL A 93 15.62 -3.08 15.93
CA VAL A 93 16.00 -3.16 17.35
C VAL A 93 16.97 -4.32 17.61
N GLU A 94 16.88 -5.39 16.83
CA GLU A 94 17.78 -6.53 16.89
C GLU A 94 19.23 -6.17 16.52
N THR A 95 20.19 -7.01 16.92
CA THR A 95 21.61 -6.83 16.57
C THR A 95 21.88 -7.18 15.11
N PRO A 96 22.52 -6.29 14.30
CA PRO A 96 22.98 -4.94 14.63
C PRO A 96 21.83 -3.93 14.66
N SER A 97 21.71 -3.16 15.75
CA SER A 97 20.59 -2.23 15.88
C SER A 97 20.79 -0.97 15.04
N SER A 98 19.69 -0.45 14.50
CA SER A 98 19.67 0.79 13.71
C SER A 98 19.44 2.03 14.58
N LEU A 99 19.37 1.87 15.91
CA LEU A 99 19.11 2.93 16.87
C LEU A 99 20.40 3.73 17.12
N THR A 100 20.82 4.49 16.10
CA THR A 100 21.92 5.45 16.19
C THR A 100 21.51 6.80 15.61
N VAL A 101 22.05 7.88 16.15
CA VAL A 101 21.76 9.25 15.69
C VAL A 101 22.29 9.48 14.27
N THR A 102 23.42 8.86 13.94
CA THR A 102 24.05 8.93 12.61
C THR A 102 24.34 7.52 12.08
N SER A 103 24.23 7.35 10.76
CA SER A 103 24.69 6.16 10.03
C SER A 103 26.13 6.26 9.55
N ASP A 104 26.76 7.43 9.67
CA ASP A 104 28.15 7.64 9.28
C ASP A 104 29.10 6.87 10.20
N VAL A 105 29.81 5.90 9.62
CA VAL A 105 30.77 5.04 10.30
C VAL A 105 31.85 5.85 11.02
N ARG A 106 32.18 7.06 10.54
CA ARG A 106 33.22 7.92 11.14
C ARG A 106 32.83 8.49 12.51
N TYR A 107 31.55 8.76 12.73
CA TYR A 107 31.06 9.46 13.93
C TYR A 107 29.99 8.64 14.69
N ARG A 108 29.85 7.35 14.37
CA ARG A 108 28.81 6.49 14.91
C ARG A 108 29.11 6.12 16.37
N LEU A 109 28.25 6.58 17.27
CA LEU A 109 28.19 6.08 18.65
C LEU A 109 27.83 4.59 18.68
N PRO A 110 28.27 3.84 19.71
CA PRO A 110 27.95 2.43 19.83
C PRO A 110 26.42 2.25 19.82
N PRO A 111 25.89 1.31 19.01
CA PRO A 111 24.47 1.04 18.94
C PRO A 111 23.94 0.51 20.29
N TRP A 112 22.66 0.78 20.57
CA TRP A 112 22.02 0.21 21.75
C TRP A 112 21.75 -1.29 21.53
N ASP A 113 22.25 -2.14 22.44
CA ASP A 113 22.04 -3.57 22.40
C ASP A 113 20.89 -3.99 23.35
N PRO A 114 19.88 -4.72 22.85
CA PRO A 114 18.79 -5.19 23.69
C PRO A 114 19.23 -6.30 24.65
N PRO A 115 18.63 -6.40 25.86
CA PRO A 115 18.89 -7.51 26.77
C PRO A 115 18.49 -8.84 26.12
N CYS A 116 19.26 -9.90 26.39
CA CYS A 116 18.99 -11.23 25.89
C CYS A 116 17.57 -11.69 26.28
N GLY A 117 16.83 -12.25 25.32
CA GLY A 117 15.46 -12.73 25.53
C GLY A 117 14.34 -11.71 25.29
N LEU A 118 14.59 -10.40 25.29
CA LEU A 118 13.53 -9.41 25.01
C LEU A 118 13.00 -9.56 23.58
N THR A 119 13.88 -9.48 22.58
CA THR A 119 13.51 -9.61 21.17
C THR A 119 12.98 -11.01 20.85
N GLU A 120 13.58 -12.05 21.46
CA GLU A 120 13.13 -13.44 21.31
C GLU A 120 11.73 -13.67 21.90
N SER A 121 11.36 -13.01 23.01
CA SER A 121 10.03 -13.11 23.59
C SER A 121 8.94 -12.48 22.71
N ILE A 122 9.24 -11.33 22.10
CA ILE A 122 8.33 -10.65 21.16
C ILE A 122 8.18 -11.49 19.88
N GLU A 123 9.26 -12.09 19.40
CA GLU A 123 9.25 -13.01 18.25
C GLU A 123 8.40 -14.26 18.54
N LEU A 124 8.55 -14.88 19.71
CA LEU A 124 7.71 -16.01 20.14
C LEU A 124 6.22 -15.65 20.16
N LEU A 125 5.87 -14.49 20.72
CA LEU A 125 4.48 -14.01 20.75
C LEU A 125 3.91 -13.88 19.33
N CYS A 126 4.70 -13.37 18.38
CA CYS A 126 4.30 -13.27 16.98
C CYS A 126 4.10 -14.65 16.35
N PHE A 127 4.99 -15.61 16.60
CA PHE A 127 4.85 -16.98 16.10
C PHE A 127 3.62 -17.68 16.66
N LEU A 128 3.27 -17.48 17.93
CA LEU A 128 2.03 -18.02 18.51
C LEU A 128 0.78 -17.50 17.79
N VAL A 129 0.76 -16.20 17.44
CA VAL A 129 -0.33 -15.63 16.64
C VAL A 129 -0.37 -16.24 15.23
N PHE A 130 0.77 -16.49 14.59
CA PHE A 130 0.81 -17.16 13.28
C PHE A 130 0.41 -18.63 13.33
N VAL A 131 0.78 -19.37 14.39
CA VAL A 131 0.30 -20.74 14.64
C VAL A 131 -1.22 -20.75 14.77
N PHE A 132 -1.77 -19.80 15.53
CA PHE A 132 -3.21 -19.64 15.67
C PHE A 132 -3.89 -19.32 14.33
N ASP A 133 -3.33 -18.40 13.54
CA ASP A 133 -3.83 -18.05 12.20
C ASP A 133 -3.87 -19.26 11.25
N VAL A 134 -2.78 -20.04 11.19
CA VAL A 134 -2.72 -21.27 10.38
C VAL A 134 -3.76 -22.28 10.85
N SER A 135 -3.90 -22.45 12.17
CA SER A 135 -4.83 -23.41 12.77
C SER A 135 -6.29 -23.06 12.46
N VAL A 136 -6.66 -21.77 12.53
CA VAL A 136 -8.01 -21.32 12.15
C VAL A 136 -8.23 -21.49 10.64
N LYS A 137 -7.23 -21.22 9.80
CA LYS A 137 -7.31 -21.43 8.34
C LYS A 137 -7.49 -22.90 7.98
N SER A 138 -6.72 -23.80 8.59
CA SER A 138 -6.79 -25.24 8.32
C SER A 138 -8.15 -25.81 8.70
N TYR A 139 -8.73 -25.34 9.82
CA TYR A 139 -10.09 -25.70 10.24
C TYR A 139 -11.18 -25.16 9.28
N LEU A 140 -11.13 -23.88 8.90
CA LEU A 140 -12.17 -23.24 8.07
C LEU A 140 -12.20 -23.74 6.62
N ILE A 141 -11.03 -24.01 6.02
CA ILE A 141 -10.89 -24.48 4.64
C ILE A 141 -11.11 -25.99 4.55
N GLY A 142 -10.69 -26.73 5.59
CA GLY A 142 -10.66 -28.19 5.61
C GLY A 142 -9.29 -28.74 5.18
N TRP A 143 -8.84 -29.81 5.84
CA TRP A 143 -7.48 -30.34 5.72
C TRP A 143 -7.09 -30.76 4.29
N GLU A 144 -7.97 -31.48 3.59
CA GLU A 144 -7.69 -31.95 2.22
C GLU A 144 -7.50 -30.80 1.23
N GLU A 145 -8.30 -29.75 1.34
CA GLU A 145 -8.21 -28.60 0.45
C GLU A 145 -7.07 -27.66 0.86
N PHE A 146 -6.77 -27.61 2.16
CA PHE A 146 -5.64 -26.87 2.72
C PHE A 146 -4.30 -27.39 2.15
N CYS A 147 -4.08 -28.72 2.18
CA CYS A 147 -2.85 -29.34 1.68
C CYS A 147 -2.61 -29.16 0.18
N LYS A 148 -3.66 -28.97 -0.63
CA LYS A 148 -3.52 -28.68 -2.07
C LYS A 148 -2.92 -27.29 -2.34
N THR A 149 -3.05 -26.36 -1.40
CA THR A 149 -2.56 -25.00 -1.60
C THR A 149 -1.09 -24.86 -1.21
N LYS A 150 -0.20 -24.81 -2.21
CA LYS A 150 1.26 -24.69 -2.02
C LYS A 150 1.68 -23.55 -1.09
N TRP A 151 0.97 -22.42 -1.14
CA TRP A 151 1.21 -21.28 -0.27
C TRP A 151 0.94 -21.55 1.22
N LEU A 152 -0.06 -22.37 1.56
CA LEU A 152 -0.33 -22.73 2.96
C LEU A 152 0.67 -23.78 3.47
N MET A 153 1.09 -24.71 2.60
CA MET A 153 2.15 -25.66 2.93
C MET A 153 3.50 -24.96 3.17
N ALA A 154 3.87 -24.02 2.30
CA ALA A 154 5.06 -23.19 2.50
C ALA A 154 5.00 -22.37 3.79
N TYR A 155 3.80 -21.91 4.18
CA TYR A 155 3.60 -21.19 5.44
C TYR A 155 3.84 -22.07 6.67
N ILE A 156 3.34 -23.32 6.67
CA ILE A 156 3.66 -24.29 7.73
C ILE A 156 5.16 -24.58 7.77
N LEU A 157 5.78 -24.84 6.62
CA LEU A 157 7.21 -25.14 6.53
C LEU A 157 8.06 -24.00 7.12
N ILE A 158 7.81 -22.76 6.68
CA ILE A 158 8.53 -21.59 7.17
C ILE A 158 8.31 -21.38 8.66
N LEU A 159 7.10 -21.62 9.16
CA LEU A 159 6.81 -21.50 10.58
C LEU A 159 7.58 -22.55 11.40
N ILE A 160 7.71 -23.79 10.92
CA ILE A 160 8.48 -24.84 11.58
C ILE A 160 9.98 -24.50 11.59
N VAL A 161 10.53 -24.07 10.45
CA VAL A 161 11.94 -23.65 10.35
C VAL A 161 12.22 -22.49 11.30
N SER A 162 11.34 -21.48 11.33
CA SER A 162 11.48 -20.32 12.21
C SER A 162 11.36 -20.67 13.69
N LEU A 163 10.46 -21.59 14.09
CA LEU A 163 10.38 -22.07 15.47
C LEU A 163 11.62 -22.87 15.88
N THR A 164 12.17 -23.68 14.97
CA THR A 164 13.37 -24.47 15.24
C THR A 164 14.57 -23.56 15.47
N ASP A 165 14.77 -22.58 14.58
CA ASP A 165 15.83 -21.58 14.68
C ASP A 165 15.68 -20.73 15.97
N TRP A 166 14.44 -20.42 16.38
CA TRP A 166 14.17 -19.71 17.66
C TRP A 166 14.59 -20.54 18.88
N ILE A 167 14.28 -21.85 18.89
CA ILE A 167 14.73 -22.77 19.94
C ILE A 167 16.26 -22.84 19.97
N VAL A 168 16.90 -22.90 18.80
CA VAL A 168 18.36 -22.90 18.67
C VAL A 168 18.96 -21.62 19.26
N SER A 169 18.46 -20.44 18.87
CA SER A 169 18.98 -19.17 19.40
C SER A 169 18.80 -19.03 20.91
N LEU A 170 17.71 -19.56 21.49
CA LEU A 170 17.52 -19.59 22.94
C LEU A 170 18.52 -20.55 23.62
N SER A 171 18.78 -21.71 22.99
CA SER A 171 19.73 -22.72 23.49
C SER A 171 21.17 -22.19 23.53
N PHE A 172 21.53 -21.30 22.59
CA PHE A 172 22.83 -20.62 22.53
C PHE A 172 22.87 -19.29 23.28
N PHE A 173 21.92 -19.01 24.18
CA PHE A 173 21.87 -17.77 24.98
C PHE A 173 22.01 -16.49 24.12
N CYS A 174 21.38 -16.47 22.94
CA CYS A 174 21.40 -15.32 22.01
C CYS A 174 22.79 -14.95 21.42
N THR A 175 23.79 -15.84 21.49
CA THR A 175 25.15 -15.59 20.98
C THR A 175 25.35 -15.90 19.48
N GLU A 176 24.27 -16.26 18.79
CA GLU A 176 24.28 -16.62 17.38
C GLU A 176 24.43 -15.39 16.47
N THR A 177 25.40 -15.44 15.55
CA THR A 177 25.74 -14.34 14.64
C THR A 177 24.83 -14.26 13.42
N VAL A 178 24.33 -15.40 12.93
CA VAL A 178 23.47 -15.49 11.74
C VAL A 178 22.14 -16.10 12.11
N ARG A 179 21.06 -15.32 12.02
CA ARG A 179 19.69 -15.77 12.32
C ARG A 179 18.91 -15.96 11.03
N ILE A 180 18.68 -17.22 10.65
CA ILE A 180 18.01 -17.58 9.38
C ILE A 180 16.56 -17.06 9.35
N ARG A 181 15.90 -17.02 10.51
CA ARG A 181 14.55 -16.45 10.71
C ARG A 181 14.33 -15.11 10.00
N ARG A 182 15.32 -14.21 10.03
CA ARG A 182 15.20 -12.85 9.49
C ARG A 182 14.84 -12.84 8.01
N ILE A 183 15.47 -13.71 7.23
CA ILE A 183 15.27 -13.83 5.78
C ILE A 183 13.85 -14.36 5.47
N LEU A 184 13.28 -15.15 6.38
CA LEU A 184 11.96 -15.76 6.21
C LEU A 184 10.80 -14.82 6.58
N ARG A 185 11.01 -13.76 7.38
CA ARG A 185 9.94 -12.85 7.84
C ARG A 185 9.12 -12.17 6.74
N PRO A 186 9.72 -11.69 5.63
CA PRO A 186 8.97 -11.11 4.52
C PRO A 186 7.91 -12.05 3.93
N PHE A 187 8.09 -13.38 4.08
CA PHE A 187 7.11 -14.35 3.64
C PHE A 187 5.77 -14.19 4.36
N PHE A 188 5.72 -13.81 5.63
CA PHE A 188 4.46 -13.64 6.36
C PHE A 188 3.60 -12.50 5.78
N LEU A 189 4.24 -11.42 5.31
CA LEU A 189 3.58 -10.34 4.59
C LEU A 189 3.08 -10.80 3.21
N LEU A 190 3.94 -11.50 2.45
CA LEU A 190 3.59 -12.07 1.16
C LEU A 190 2.42 -13.06 1.26
N GLN A 191 2.39 -13.87 2.33
CA GLN A 191 1.37 -14.86 2.55
C GLN A 191 0.00 -14.25 2.83
N ASN A 192 -0.05 -13.11 3.51
CA ASN A 192 -1.30 -12.42 3.82
C ASN A 192 -1.85 -11.63 2.61
N SER A 193 -0.96 -11.07 1.77
CA SER A 193 -1.36 -10.23 0.63
C SER A 193 -1.63 -11.02 -0.64
N SER A 194 -2.91 -11.08 -1.05
CA SER A 194 -3.29 -11.72 -2.31
C SER A 194 -2.78 -10.99 -3.56
N MET A 195 -2.54 -9.67 -3.47
CA MET A 195 -2.03 -8.87 -4.57
C MET A 195 -0.53 -9.12 -4.77
N MET A 196 0.26 -9.11 -3.69
CA MET A 196 1.70 -9.35 -3.75
C MET A 196 2.03 -10.74 -4.33
N LYS A 197 1.27 -11.78 -3.96
CA LYS A 197 1.42 -13.13 -4.57
C LYS A 197 1.26 -13.12 -6.08
N LYS A 198 0.30 -12.35 -6.57
CA LYS A 198 0.05 -12.27 -8.00
C LYS A 198 1.11 -11.41 -8.71
N THR A 199 1.58 -10.34 -8.08
CA THR A 199 2.69 -9.51 -8.59
C THR A 199 3.98 -10.31 -8.67
N LEU A 200 4.36 -11.02 -7.59
CA LEU A 200 5.53 -11.91 -7.60
C LEU A 200 5.43 -13.01 -8.64
N LYS A 201 4.24 -13.60 -8.84
CA LYS A 201 4.04 -14.57 -9.91
C LYS A 201 4.26 -13.95 -11.30
N SER A 202 3.83 -12.69 -11.50
CA SER A 202 4.06 -11.95 -12.73
C SER A 202 5.55 -11.67 -12.95
N ILE A 203 6.26 -11.23 -11.90
CA ILE A 203 7.70 -10.94 -11.93
C ILE A 203 8.52 -12.23 -12.15
N ASN A 204 8.20 -13.31 -11.46
CA ASN A 204 8.87 -14.60 -11.62
C ASN A 204 8.66 -15.22 -13.00
N SER A 205 7.60 -14.81 -13.70
CA SER A 205 7.39 -15.21 -15.10
C SER A 205 8.23 -14.39 -16.09
N THR A 206 8.95 -13.37 -15.61
CA THR A 206 9.73 -12.43 -16.41
C THR A 206 11.22 -12.37 -16.06
N LEU A 207 11.69 -13.08 -15.03
CA LEU A 207 13.09 -13.07 -14.61
C LEU A 207 13.90 -14.13 -15.38
N PRO A 208 14.84 -13.76 -16.27
CA PRO A 208 15.97 -14.60 -16.59
C PRO A 208 16.97 -14.59 -15.41
N GLU A 209 17.66 -15.71 -15.20
CA GLU A 209 18.71 -15.85 -14.18
C GLU A 209 19.84 -14.86 -14.46
N MET A 210 20.19 -14.06 -13.45
CA MET A 210 21.32 -13.14 -13.46
C MET A 210 22.12 -13.38 -12.19
N ASP A 211 23.26 -14.04 -12.32
CA ASP A 211 24.24 -14.21 -11.25
C ASP A 211 25.10 -12.95 -11.11
N GLY A 212 25.29 -12.52 -9.87
CA GLY A 212 26.04 -11.32 -9.51
C GLY A 212 27.29 -11.68 -8.71
N GLN A 213 28.42 -11.07 -9.07
CA GLN A 213 29.65 -11.05 -8.28
C GLN A 213 30.20 -9.62 -8.23
N GLN A 214 30.70 -9.21 -7.06
CA GLN A 214 30.92 -7.81 -6.68
C GLN A 214 32.38 -7.52 -6.23
N ASP A 215 32.83 -6.28 -6.53
CA ASP A 215 33.95 -5.43 -6.03
C ASP A 215 35.44 -5.69 -6.36
N LYS A 216 36.10 -4.73 -7.05
CA LYS A 216 36.90 -3.60 -6.48
C LYS A 216 37.45 -2.68 -7.59
N GLU A 217 37.67 -1.41 -7.22
CA GLU A 217 37.67 -0.25 -8.11
C GLU A 217 39.05 0.16 -8.68
N TRP A 218 38.99 0.65 -9.93
CA TRP A 218 39.99 1.38 -10.74
C TRP A 218 41.09 0.60 -11.50
N VAL A 219 41.29 1.05 -12.76
CA VAL A 219 42.29 0.72 -13.80
C VAL A 219 41.86 -0.25 -14.93
N GLY A 220 40.64 -0.80 -14.94
CA GLY A 220 40.32 -1.99 -15.78
C GLY A 220 39.14 -1.97 -16.75
N TYR A 221 38.56 -0.83 -17.16
CA TYR A 221 37.28 -0.81 -17.93
C TYR A 221 37.23 -1.81 -19.11
N PHE A 222 38.34 -1.99 -19.84
CA PHE A 222 38.44 -2.95 -20.96
C PHE A 222 39.71 -3.79 -20.88
N ARG A 223 40.05 -4.33 -19.69
CA ARG A 223 41.21 -5.23 -19.53
C ARG A 223 40.89 -6.69 -19.78
N ASN A 224 39.82 -7.18 -19.18
CA ASN A 224 39.35 -8.56 -19.32
C ASN A 224 37.89 -8.59 -19.81
N LEU A 225 37.46 -9.73 -20.34
CA LEU A 225 36.08 -9.94 -20.77
C LEU A 225 35.02 -9.67 -19.67
N PRO A 226 35.16 -10.16 -18.42
CA PRO A 226 34.19 -9.85 -17.36
C PRO A 226 34.17 -8.34 -17.03
N ASP A 227 35.32 -7.69 -16.93
CA ASP A 227 35.43 -6.25 -16.62
C ASP A 227 34.83 -5.38 -17.74
N SER A 228 34.99 -5.83 -18.99
CA SER A 228 34.42 -5.18 -20.17
C SER A 228 32.90 -5.33 -20.19
N LEU A 229 32.39 -6.52 -19.87
CA LEU A 229 30.94 -6.78 -19.79
C LEU A 229 30.28 -6.00 -18.66
N THR A 230 30.89 -5.95 -17.47
CA THR A 230 30.37 -5.14 -16.35
C THR A 230 30.41 -3.66 -16.68
N SER A 231 31.49 -3.16 -17.29
CA SER A 231 31.60 -1.75 -17.70
C SER A 231 30.55 -1.37 -18.75
N LEU A 232 30.27 -2.25 -19.72
CA LEU A 232 29.21 -2.05 -20.72
C LEU A 232 27.81 -2.21 -20.12
N LEU A 233 27.61 -3.10 -19.15
CA LEU A 233 26.35 -3.26 -18.42
C LEU A 233 26.03 -2.02 -17.56
N VAL A 234 27.04 -1.44 -16.91
CA VAL A 234 26.90 -0.17 -16.18
C VAL A 234 26.70 1.00 -17.16
N LEU A 235 27.34 0.96 -18.34
CA LEU A 235 27.09 1.94 -19.39
C LEU A 235 25.66 1.86 -19.95
N LEU A 236 25.08 0.66 -19.99
CA LEU A 236 23.67 0.43 -20.34
C LEU A 236 22.71 1.06 -19.30
N THR A 237 23.18 1.43 -18.10
CA THR A 237 22.41 2.25 -17.13
C THR A 237 22.86 3.71 -17.11
N THR A 238 23.83 4.09 -17.96
CA THR A 238 24.47 5.43 -18.05
C THR A 238 25.16 5.93 -16.78
N ALA A 239 25.38 5.07 -15.79
CA ALA A 239 25.94 5.48 -14.50
C ALA A 239 27.42 5.90 -14.58
N ASN A 240 28.18 5.39 -15.56
CA ASN A 240 29.60 5.67 -15.78
C ASN A 240 29.88 6.49 -17.05
N ASN A 241 28.88 7.19 -17.61
CA ASN A 241 29.06 8.12 -18.73
C ASN A 241 29.27 9.55 -18.17
N PRO A 242 30.35 10.28 -18.50
CA PRO A 242 31.35 10.04 -19.56
C PRO A 242 32.61 9.25 -19.16
N ASP A 243 32.75 8.86 -17.89
CA ASP A 243 33.99 8.32 -17.31
C ASP A 243 34.58 7.12 -18.05
N VAL A 244 33.74 6.20 -18.55
CA VAL A 244 34.19 5.04 -19.33
C VAL A 244 34.71 5.41 -20.72
N MET A 245 34.25 6.53 -21.28
CA MET A 245 34.58 7.00 -22.63
C MET A 245 35.81 7.92 -22.64
N ILE A 246 36.07 8.69 -21.57
CA ILE A 246 37.12 9.71 -21.51
C ILE A 246 38.52 9.19 -21.93
N PRO A 247 39.02 8.04 -21.44
CA PRO A 247 40.36 7.55 -21.80
C PRO A 247 40.51 7.15 -23.28
N ALA A 248 39.42 6.72 -23.92
CA ALA A 248 39.41 6.41 -25.34
C ALA A 248 39.28 7.69 -26.17
N TYR A 249 38.39 8.60 -25.76
CA TYR A 249 38.14 9.86 -26.44
C TYR A 249 39.37 10.77 -26.50
N SER A 250 40.17 10.80 -25.43
CA SER A 250 41.41 11.58 -25.38
C SER A 250 42.49 11.08 -26.34
N LYS A 251 42.45 9.79 -26.72
CA LYS A 251 43.35 9.23 -27.74
C LYS A 251 42.89 9.54 -29.16
N ASN A 252 41.59 9.37 -29.44
CA ASN A 252 41.00 9.74 -30.71
C ASN A 252 39.52 10.07 -30.53
N ARG A 253 39.10 11.23 -31.04
CA ARG A 253 37.70 11.67 -30.98
C ARG A 253 36.75 10.71 -31.69
N ALA A 254 37.22 9.94 -32.67
CA ALA A 254 36.41 8.95 -33.38
C ALA A 254 35.87 7.82 -32.47
N TYR A 255 36.56 7.50 -31.37
CA TYR A 255 36.11 6.43 -30.47
C TYR A 255 34.79 6.75 -29.73
N SER A 256 34.37 8.02 -29.65
CA SER A 256 33.06 8.38 -29.06
C SER A 256 31.87 7.81 -29.83
N ILE A 257 32.03 7.57 -31.14
CA ILE A 257 30.97 7.03 -32.00
C ILE A 257 30.51 5.66 -31.49
N PHE A 258 31.43 4.82 -31.02
CA PHE A 258 31.11 3.51 -30.45
C PHE A 258 30.21 3.64 -29.20
N PHE A 259 30.60 4.49 -28.25
CA PHE A 259 29.86 4.69 -27.00
C PHE A 259 28.49 5.36 -27.23
N ILE A 260 28.40 6.31 -28.17
CA ILE A 260 27.14 6.93 -28.57
C ILE A 260 26.20 5.90 -29.19
N LEU A 261 26.69 5.10 -30.15
CA LEU A 261 25.89 4.05 -30.80
C LEU A 261 25.40 3.01 -29.78
N PHE A 262 26.30 2.55 -28.90
CA PHE A 262 25.97 1.59 -27.84
C PHE A 262 24.88 2.13 -26.90
N THR A 263 25.02 3.39 -26.45
CA THR A 263 24.06 4.02 -25.54
C THR A 263 22.70 4.24 -26.20
N VAL A 264 22.67 4.67 -27.47
CA VAL A 264 21.44 4.86 -28.25
C VAL A 264 20.72 3.53 -28.45
N LEU A 265 21.41 2.49 -28.91
CA LEU A 265 20.81 1.17 -29.12
C LEU A 265 20.39 0.53 -27.79
N GLY A 266 21.24 0.59 -26.77
CA GLY A 266 20.96 0.01 -25.46
C GLY A 266 19.77 0.66 -24.76
N ASN A 267 19.80 1.99 -24.62
CA ASN A 267 18.82 2.68 -23.77
C ASN A 267 17.54 3.01 -24.54
N LEU A 268 17.66 3.48 -25.78
CA LEU A 268 16.48 3.91 -26.53
C LEU A 268 15.75 2.74 -27.17
N PHE A 269 16.46 1.68 -27.55
CA PHE A 269 15.83 0.51 -28.16
C PHE A 269 15.61 -0.62 -27.16
N LEU A 270 16.67 -1.17 -26.54
CA LEU A 270 16.52 -2.37 -25.69
C LEU A 270 15.76 -2.10 -24.38
N MET A 271 16.11 -1.05 -23.63
CA MET A 271 15.42 -0.75 -22.36
C MET A 271 13.94 -0.34 -22.55
N ASN A 272 13.65 0.41 -23.61
CA ASN A 272 12.26 0.77 -23.95
C ASN A 272 11.46 -0.44 -24.47
N LEU A 273 12.09 -1.34 -25.23
CA LEU A 273 11.46 -2.60 -25.63
C LEU A 273 11.18 -3.51 -24.42
N LEU A 274 12.13 -3.63 -23.49
CA LEU A 274 11.95 -4.38 -22.25
C LEU A 274 10.75 -3.83 -21.44
N THR A 275 10.69 -2.51 -21.30
CA THR A 275 9.56 -1.82 -20.65
C THR A 275 8.23 -2.10 -21.36
N ALA A 276 8.21 -2.09 -22.69
CA ALA A 276 7.01 -2.42 -23.48
C ALA A 276 6.57 -3.90 -23.29
N ILE A 277 7.51 -4.84 -23.23
CA ILE A 277 7.23 -6.25 -22.95
C ILE A 277 6.63 -6.42 -21.55
N ILE A 278 7.25 -5.80 -20.53
CA ILE A 278 6.75 -5.84 -19.15
C ILE A 278 5.35 -5.22 -19.07
N TYR A 279 5.13 -4.07 -19.71
CA TYR A 279 3.82 -3.42 -19.75
C TYR A 279 2.74 -4.31 -20.39
N ASN A 280 3.05 -4.96 -21.51
CA ASN A 280 2.10 -5.84 -22.18
C ASN A 280 1.72 -7.05 -21.32
N GLN A 281 2.67 -7.65 -20.61
CA GLN A 281 2.40 -8.72 -19.64
C GLN A 281 1.55 -8.22 -18.47
N PHE A 282 1.89 -7.05 -17.92
CA PHE A 282 1.16 -6.46 -16.80
C PHE A 282 -0.28 -6.06 -17.19
N ARG A 283 -0.49 -5.48 -18.37
CA ARG A 283 -1.82 -5.13 -18.90
C ARG A 283 -2.69 -6.37 -19.08
N GLY A 284 -2.15 -7.45 -19.64
CA GLY A 284 -2.85 -8.74 -19.76
C GLY A 284 -3.24 -9.31 -18.40
N TYR A 285 -2.33 -9.22 -17.43
CA TYR A 285 -2.57 -9.62 -16.05
C TYR A 285 -3.68 -8.79 -15.37
N LEU A 286 -3.67 -7.46 -15.50
CA LEU A 286 -4.68 -6.57 -14.91
C LEU A 286 -6.09 -6.90 -15.41
N LEU A 287 -6.26 -7.06 -16.73
CA LEU A 287 -7.54 -7.43 -17.32
C LEU A 287 -8.04 -8.78 -16.78
N LYS A 288 -7.17 -9.79 -16.70
CA LYS A 288 -7.50 -11.10 -16.12
C LYS A 288 -7.86 -11.00 -14.63
N SER A 289 -7.16 -10.14 -13.87
CA SER A 289 -7.44 -9.91 -12.45
C SER A 289 -8.81 -9.24 -12.24
N VAL A 290 -9.14 -8.23 -13.04
CA VAL A 290 -10.45 -7.54 -13.02
C VAL A 290 -11.58 -8.51 -13.43
N GLN A 291 -11.40 -9.26 -14.51
CA GLN A 291 -12.38 -10.26 -14.95
C GLN A 291 -12.62 -11.34 -13.89
N SER A 292 -11.57 -11.88 -13.28
CA SER A 292 -11.71 -12.87 -12.21
C SER A 292 -12.41 -12.28 -10.98
N SER A 293 -12.14 -11.03 -10.65
CA SER A 293 -12.80 -10.30 -9.56
C SER A 293 -14.31 -10.17 -9.84
N LEU A 294 -14.69 -9.68 -11.01
CA LEU A 294 -16.10 -9.56 -11.42
C LEU A 294 -16.80 -10.91 -11.49
N PHE A 295 -16.12 -11.95 -11.97
CA PHE A 295 -16.66 -13.31 -12.02
C PHE A 295 -16.97 -13.84 -10.62
N ARG A 296 -16.02 -13.72 -9.66
CA ARG A 296 -16.24 -14.12 -8.25
C ARG A 296 -17.40 -13.37 -7.62
N ARG A 297 -17.53 -12.07 -7.89
CA ARG A 297 -18.65 -11.24 -7.40
C ARG A 297 -19.99 -11.72 -7.96
N ARG A 298 -20.07 -12.01 -9.27
CA ARG A 298 -21.30 -12.53 -9.90
C ARG A 298 -21.71 -13.89 -9.33
N VAL A 299 -20.77 -14.81 -9.19
CA VAL A 299 -21.03 -16.14 -8.59
C VAL A 299 -21.50 -16.00 -7.15
N GLY A 300 -20.86 -15.15 -6.34
CA GLY A 300 -21.26 -14.93 -4.96
C GLY A 300 -22.65 -14.30 -4.80
N ILE A 301 -23.01 -13.31 -5.64
CA ILE A 301 -24.35 -12.70 -5.64
C ILE A 301 -25.39 -13.74 -6.07
N ARG A 302 -25.11 -14.52 -7.12
CA ARG A 302 -26.04 -15.56 -7.60
C ARG A 302 -26.28 -16.65 -6.56
N ALA A 303 -25.22 -17.15 -5.91
CA ALA A 303 -25.35 -18.15 -4.85
C ALA A 303 -26.14 -17.60 -3.65
N ALA A 304 -25.92 -16.34 -3.26
CA ALA A 304 -26.70 -15.70 -2.20
C ALA A 304 -28.18 -15.54 -2.58
N PHE A 305 -28.47 -15.17 -3.83
CA PHE A 305 -29.82 -15.04 -4.35
C PHE A 305 -30.54 -16.39 -4.40
N GLU A 306 -29.89 -17.46 -4.87
CA GLU A 306 -30.47 -18.80 -4.91
C GLU A 306 -30.82 -19.33 -3.50
N VAL A 307 -29.96 -19.10 -2.49
CA VAL A 307 -30.26 -19.46 -1.09
C VAL A 307 -31.43 -18.66 -0.54
N LEU A 308 -31.49 -17.35 -0.81
CA LEU A 308 -32.59 -16.50 -0.36
C LEU A 308 -33.92 -16.86 -1.04
N LEU A 309 -33.89 -17.24 -2.32
CA LEU A 309 -35.08 -17.70 -3.03
C LEU A 309 -35.62 -19.01 -2.44
N MET A 310 -34.75 -19.91 -1.99
CA MET A 310 -35.21 -21.13 -1.30
C MET A 310 -35.91 -20.83 0.03
N ASP A 311 -35.43 -19.85 0.80
CA ASP A 311 -36.11 -19.39 2.02
C ASP A 311 -37.44 -18.66 1.69
N VAL A 312 -37.46 -17.84 0.64
CA VAL A 312 -38.67 -17.10 0.19
C VAL A 312 -39.76 -18.04 -0.33
N THR A 313 -39.41 -19.15 -1.00
CA THR A 313 -40.41 -20.15 -1.41
C THR A 313 -41.07 -20.87 -0.22
N ILE A 314 -40.43 -20.87 0.95
CA ILE A 314 -40.99 -21.43 2.20
C ILE A 314 -41.92 -20.40 2.87
N GLU A 315 -41.58 -19.10 2.82
CA GLU A 315 -42.42 -18.01 3.37
C GLU A 315 -43.49 -17.48 2.40
N ALA A 316 -43.47 -17.81 1.11
CA ALA A 316 -44.52 -17.42 0.15
C ALA A 316 -45.91 -18.02 0.45
N ASN A 317 -46.01 -18.93 1.43
CA ASN A 317 -47.28 -19.35 2.03
C ASN A 317 -47.82 -18.38 3.11
N GLN A 318 -47.06 -17.34 3.49
CA GLN A 318 -47.50 -16.22 4.34
C GLN A 318 -46.95 -14.92 3.76
N GLY A 319 -47.76 -14.27 2.92
CA GLY A 319 -47.32 -13.16 2.08
C GLY A 319 -46.77 -11.96 2.85
N GLN A 320 -45.55 -11.54 2.49
CA GLN A 320 -45.05 -10.15 2.54
C GLN A 320 -43.60 -10.07 1.99
N ASN A 321 -43.40 -10.18 0.66
CA ASN A 321 -42.04 -10.18 0.08
C ASN A 321 -41.69 -9.01 -0.87
N MET A 322 -42.59 -8.06 -1.08
CA MET A 322 -42.31 -6.90 -1.94
C MET A 322 -41.60 -5.73 -1.22
N LEU A 323 -41.62 -5.70 0.12
CA LEU A 323 -41.09 -4.57 0.91
C LEU A 323 -39.56 -4.61 1.11
N MET A 324 -38.96 -5.79 1.23
CA MET A 324 -37.53 -5.98 1.57
C MET A 324 -36.56 -5.53 0.47
N VAL A 325 -36.93 -5.68 -0.81
CA VAL A 325 -36.07 -5.27 -1.94
C VAL A 325 -35.93 -3.75 -2.00
N ASN A 326 -37.01 -3.01 -1.75
CA ASN A 326 -37.03 -1.54 -1.82
C ASN A 326 -36.24 -0.89 -0.67
N ILE A 327 -36.25 -1.51 0.52
CA ILE A 327 -35.47 -1.04 1.68
C ILE A 327 -33.96 -1.14 1.42
N SER A 328 -33.49 -2.19 0.74
CA SER A 328 -32.08 -2.37 0.43
C SER A 328 -31.53 -1.34 -0.58
N ALA A 329 -32.32 -0.97 -1.59
CA ALA A 329 -31.95 0.06 -2.56
C ALA A 329 -31.90 1.46 -1.94
N ASN A 330 -32.90 1.79 -1.10
CA ASN A 330 -32.95 3.08 -0.39
C ASN A 330 -31.86 3.22 0.67
N LEU A 331 -31.47 2.14 1.37
CA LEU A 331 -30.34 2.15 2.30
C LEU A 331 -28.98 2.32 1.61
N ILE A 332 -28.81 1.78 0.41
CA ILE A 332 -27.59 1.98 -0.39
C ILE A 332 -27.53 3.41 -0.91
N PHE A 333 -28.65 3.95 -1.41
CA PHE A 333 -28.74 5.32 -1.90
C PHE A 333 -28.54 6.36 -0.77
N SER A 334 -29.08 6.10 0.42
CA SER A 334 -28.88 6.99 1.57
C SER A 334 -27.44 7.00 2.09
N SER A 335 -26.68 5.92 1.92
CA SER A 335 -25.26 5.86 2.30
C SER A 335 -24.33 6.68 1.40
N LEU A 336 -24.77 7.03 0.18
CA LEU A 336 -24.01 7.84 -0.77
C LEU A 336 -24.30 9.35 -0.64
N GLN A 337 -25.36 9.72 0.09
CA GLN A 337 -25.82 11.10 0.16
C GLN A 337 -25.20 11.85 1.34
N HIS A 338 -24.62 13.02 1.07
CA HIS A 338 -24.15 13.93 2.12
C HIS A 338 -25.33 14.43 2.99
N PRO A 339 -25.12 14.68 4.29
CA PRO A 339 -26.18 15.20 5.14
C PRO A 339 -26.69 16.55 4.63
N PRO A 340 -28.00 16.84 4.77
CA PRO A 340 -28.57 18.11 4.32
C PRO A 340 -27.96 19.29 5.09
N SER A 341 -27.95 20.47 4.45
CA SER A 341 -27.49 21.70 5.11
C SER A 341 -28.49 22.13 6.19
N PRO A 342 -28.03 22.82 7.25
CA PRO A 342 -28.91 23.40 8.25
C PRO A 342 -29.87 24.42 7.61
N GLU A 343 -31.07 24.52 8.17
CA GLU A 343 -32.08 25.50 7.78
C GLU A 343 -32.11 26.62 8.82
N TYR A 344 -31.70 27.83 8.42
CA TYR A 344 -31.66 28.99 9.30
C TYR A 344 -32.96 29.79 9.20
N GLN A 345 -33.51 30.22 10.34
CA GLN A 345 -34.71 31.07 10.38
C GLN A 345 -34.42 32.53 9.96
N SER A 346 -33.19 33.00 10.12
CA SER A 346 -32.83 34.38 9.81
C SER A 346 -32.41 34.54 8.34
N HIS A 347 -32.95 35.57 7.69
CA HIS A 347 -32.66 35.89 6.29
C HIS A 347 -31.17 36.25 6.05
N PHE A 348 -30.49 36.77 7.08
CA PHE A 348 -29.06 37.06 7.03
C PHE A 348 -28.21 35.78 6.93
N MET A 349 -28.50 34.75 7.74
CA MET A 349 -27.75 33.48 7.70
C MET A 349 -28.01 32.71 6.40
N GLN A 350 -29.22 32.78 5.83
CA GLN A 350 -29.53 32.18 4.53
C GLN A 350 -28.71 32.82 3.38
N LYS A 351 -28.53 34.14 3.40
CA LYS A 351 -27.67 34.83 2.44
C LYS A 351 -26.20 34.42 2.58
N LEU A 352 -25.69 34.34 3.81
CA LEU A 352 -24.32 33.86 4.05
C LEU A 352 -24.13 32.41 3.59
N GLN A 353 -25.10 31.55 3.87
CA GLN A 353 -25.10 30.15 3.43
C GLN A 353 -25.01 30.04 1.90
N PHE A 354 -25.76 30.87 1.17
CA PHE A 354 -25.70 30.89 -0.30
C PHE A 354 -24.33 31.36 -0.82
N VAL A 355 -23.77 32.42 -0.23
CA VAL A 355 -22.47 32.99 -0.66
C VAL A 355 -21.31 32.03 -0.38
N PHE A 356 -21.20 31.51 0.85
CA PHE A 356 -20.08 30.65 1.25
C PHE A 356 -20.19 29.21 0.76
N SER A 357 -21.39 28.77 0.36
CA SER A 357 -21.56 27.48 -0.33
C SER A 357 -21.26 27.56 -1.83
N HIS A 358 -21.01 28.75 -2.39
CA HIS A 358 -20.76 28.89 -3.82
C HIS A 358 -19.38 28.39 -4.21
N SER A 359 -19.26 27.76 -5.38
CA SER A 359 -17.98 27.25 -5.92
C SER A 359 -16.91 28.35 -6.11
N TYR A 360 -17.30 29.63 -6.17
CA TYR A 360 -16.36 30.75 -6.32
C TYR A 360 -15.58 31.00 -5.04
N PHE A 361 -16.17 30.71 -3.88
CA PHE A 361 -15.49 30.84 -2.60
C PHE A 361 -14.31 29.87 -2.49
N GLY A 362 -14.45 28.65 -3.02
CA GLY A 362 -13.33 27.71 -3.15
C GLY A 362 -12.25 28.20 -4.12
N CYS A 363 -12.63 28.85 -5.23
CA CYS A 363 -11.67 29.44 -6.16
C CYS A 363 -10.84 30.55 -5.49
N LEU A 364 -11.50 31.41 -4.70
CA LEU A 364 -10.82 32.45 -3.92
C LEU A 364 -9.81 31.86 -2.94
N GLY A 365 -10.19 30.81 -2.19
CA GLY A 365 -9.27 30.11 -1.28
C GLY A 365 -8.03 29.57 -2.01
N ASN A 366 -8.20 29.01 -3.22
CA ASN A 366 -7.09 28.54 -4.04
C ASN A 366 -6.15 29.67 -4.50
N VAL A 367 -6.70 30.84 -4.86
CA VAL A 367 -5.89 32.02 -5.22
C VAL A 367 -5.08 32.51 -4.01
N VAL A 368 -5.69 32.53 -2.83
CA VAL A 368 -5.00 32.92 -1.58
C VAL A 368 -3.92 31.90 -1.21
N ALA A 369 -4.16 30.60 -1.39
CA ALA A 369 -3.16 29.57 -1.20
C ALA A 369 -1.97 29.71 -2.17
N LEU A 370 -2.22 30.05 -3.43
CA LEU A 370 -1.17 30.34 -4.40
C LEU A 370 -0.37 31.60 -4.03
N ALA A 371 -1.05 32.65 -3.56
CA ALA A 371 -0.40 33.85 -3.05
C ALA A 371 0.49 33.56 -1.84
N ASN A 372 0.05 32.69 -0.92
CA ASN A 372 0.85 32.23 0.21
C ASN A 372 2.13 31.50 -0.25
N ILE A 373 2.01 30.58 -1.22
CA ILE A 373 3.18 29.87 -1.80
C ILE A 373 4.17 30.86 -2.41
N ILE A 374 3.70 31.82 -3.23
CA ILE A 374 4.55 32.85 -3.83
C ILE A 374 5.22 33.69 -2.73
N SER A 375 4.46 34.05 -1.70
CA SER A 375 5.00 34.83 -0.59
C SER A 375 6.08 34.07 0.17
N ILE A 376 5.91 32.78 0.44
CA ILE A 376 6.94 31.95 1.06
C ILE A 376 8.18 31.90 0.15
N CYS A 377 8.01 31.68 -1.16
CA CYS A 377 9.12 31.66 -2.11
C CYS A 377 9.93 32.96 -2.12
N VAL A 378 9.27 34.11 -2.07
CA VAL A 378 9.92 35.43 -2.04
C VAL A 378 10.54 35.74 -0.66
N SER A 379 9.84 35.35 0.42
CA SER A 379 10.26 35.62 1.80
C SER A 379 11.36 34.70 2.33
N ILE A 380 11.73 33.62 1.64
CA ILE A 380 12.97 32.86 1.92
C ILE A 380 14.20 33.78 1.88
N LEU A 381 14.16 34.84 1.07
CA LEU A 381 15.24 35.83 0.97
C LEU A 381 15.20 36.91 2.07
N ASN A 382 14.04 37.13 2.72
CA ASN A 382 13.80 38.22 3.67
C ASN A 382 12.98 37.74 4.89
N THR A 383 13.68 37.42 5.98
CA THR A 383 13.11 36.76 7.17
C THR A 383 12.26 37.67 8.06
N PHE A 384 12.42 39.00 7.97
CA PHE A 384 11.77 39.95 8.89
C PHE A 384 10.24 40.06 8.71
N LEU A 385 9.74 39.96 7.48
CA LEU A 385 8.30 40.08 7.18
C LEU A 385 7.55 38.75 7.27
N LEU A 386 8.27 37.63 7.34
CA LEU A 386 7.71 36.28 7.27
C LEU A 386 6.69 35.99 8.40
N PRO A 387 6.90 36.38 9.67
CA PRO A 387 5.93 36.11 10.75
C PRO A 387 4.60 36.84 10.55
N ALA A 388 4.65 38.11 10.13
CA ALA A 388 3.45 38.92 9.92
C ALA A 388 2.61 38.38 8.74
N ILE A 389 3.28 37.98 7.66
CA ILE A 389 2.63 37.39 6.49
C ILE A 389 2.01 36.02 6.84
N ASN A 390 2.73 35.19 7.59
CA ASN A 390 2.21 33.89 8.03
C ASN A 390 0.96 34.06 8.91
N CYS A 391 0.98 34.98 9.87
CA CYS A 391 -0.18 35.29 10.72
C CYS A 391 -1.40 35.73 9.88
N PHE A 392 -1.19 36.58 8.87
CA PHE A 392 -2.27 37.00 7.96
C PHE A 392 -2.92 35.82 7.22
N PHE A 393 -2.13 34.91 6.64
CA PHE A 393 -2.67 33.75 5.93
C PHE A 393 -3.34 32.75 6.87
N ILE A 394 -2.79 32.50 8.06
CA ILE A 394 -3.39 31.60 9.05
C ILE A 394 -4.74 32.16 9.53
N LEU A 395 -4.84 33.47 9.78
CA LEU A 395 -6.09 34.12 10.13
C LEU A 395 -7.13 33.98 9.00
N TYR A 396 -6.71 34.14 7.74
CA TYR A 396 -7.58 33.92 6.59
C TYR A 396 -8.13 32.49 6.55
N TYR A 397 -7.28 31.46 6.71
CA TYR A 397 -7.72 30.06 6.69
C TYR A 397 -8.63 29.70 7.87
N LEU A 398 -8.36 30.27 9.05
CA LEU A 398 -9.25 30.13 10.21
C LEU A 398 -10.62 30.73 9.92
N LEU A 399 -10.66 31.96 9.38
CA LEU A 399 -11.90 32.63 9.01
C LEU A 399 -12.66 31.84 7.94
N GLU A 400 -11.97 31.39 6.89
CA GLU A 400 -12.54 30.57 5.82
C GLU A 400 -13.19 29.29 6.38
N THR A 401 -12.48 28.59 7.28
CA THR A 401 -12.96 27.36 7.91
C THR A 401 -14.17 27.61 8.81
N LEU A 402 -14.13 28.66 9.63
CA LEU A 402 -15.26 29.04 10.48
C LEU A 402 -16.49 29.40 9.65
N LEU A 403 -16.33 30.21 8.59
CA LEU A 403 -17.41 30.59 7.69
C LEU A 403 -18.00 29.38 6.95
N LYS A 404 -17.16 28.43 6.51
CA LYS A 404 -17.61 27.17 5.91
C LYS A 404 -18.38 26.28 6.89
N ILE A 405 -17.93 26.17 8.14
CA ILE A 405 -18.63 25.39 9.19
C ILE A 405 -19.97 26.04 9.53
N LEU A 406 -20.03 27.37 9.63
CA LEU A 406 -21.25 28.13 9.86
C LEU A 406 -22.23 28.02 8.69
N ALA A 407 -21.77 28.02 7.44
CA ALA A 407 -22.65 27.94 6.27
C ALA A 407 -23.19 26.51 6.03
N MET A 408 -22.34 25.49 6.11
CA MET A 408 -22.70 24.11 5.76
C MET A 408 -23.14 23.27 6.96
N GLY A 409 -22.80 23.68 8.18
CA GLY A 409 -22.94 22.88 9.39
C GLY A 409 -21.80 21.87 9.58
N PHE A 410 -21.43 21.61 10.84
CA PHE A 410 -20.30 20.76 11.19
C PHE A 410 -20.35 19.35 10.56
N LYS A 411 -21.53 18.70 10.59
CA LYS A 411 -21.71 17.34 10.03
C LYS A 411 -21.48 17.28 8.52
N ARG A 412 -21.92 18.29 7.78
CA ARG A 412 -21.76 18.36 6.33
C ARG A 412 -20.34 18.75 5.95
N TYR A 413 -19.73 19.69 6.68
CA TYR A 413 -18.32 20.05 6.51
C TYR A 413 -17.40 18.83 6.62
N TRP A 414 -17.56 18.02 7.69
CA TRP A 414 -16.74 16.82 7.91
C TRP A 414 -17.03 15.67 6.95
N SER A 415 -18.13 15.74 6.19
CA SER A 415 -18.45 14.74 5.18
C SER A 415 -17.60 14.88 3.92
N TYR A 416 -17.12 16.10 3.61
CA TYR A 416 -16.27 16.34 2.44
C TYR A 416 -14.79 16.09 2.76
N PRO A 417 -14.08 15.28 1.97
CA PRO A 417 -12.67 14.95 2.25
C PRO A 417 -11.74 16.17 2.14
N SER A 418 -11.97 17.09 1.18
CA SER A 418 -11.16 18.31 1.03
C SER A 418 -11.29 19.20 2.26
N ASN A 419 -12.52 19.49 2.69
CA ASN A 419 -12.77 20.31 3.87
C ASN A 419 -12.17 19.70 5.15
N ARG A 420 -12.19 18.36 5.29
CA ARG A 420 -11.50 17.69 6.42
C ARG A 420 -9.99 17.94 6.41
N PHE A 421 -9.37 17.91 5.24
CA PHE A 421 -7.95 18.20 5.08
C PHE A 421 -7.66 19.67 5.42
N ASP A 422 -8.43 20.61 4.87
CA ASP A 422 -8.25 22.06 5.08
C ASP A 422 -8.41 22.42 6.56
N GLY A 423 -9.44 21.88 7.23
CA GLY A 423 -9.66 22.11 8.65
C GLY A 423 -8.58 21.51 9.55
N LEU A 424 -8.09 20.31 9.22
CA LEU A 424 -6.97 19.68 9.96
C LEU A 424 -5.67 20.47 9.77
N LEU A 425 -5.37 20.87 8.53
CA LEU A 425 -4.18 21.67 8.22
C LEU A 425 -4.22 23.02 8.94
N THR A 426 -5.36 23.70 8.90
CA THR A 426 -5.56 24.97 9.63
C THR A 426 -5.37 24.78 11.13
N GLY A 427 -5.90 23.69 11.71
CA GLY A 427 -5.69 23.36 13.12
C GLY A 427 -4.23 23.11 13.49
N ILE A 428 -3.50 22.37 12.65
CA ILE A 428 -2.06 22.13 12.84
C ILE A 428 -1.27 23.44 12.74
N LEU A 429 -1.57 24.29 11.75
CA LEU A 429 -0.90 25.59 11.57
C LEU A 429 -1.12 26.51 12.78
N LEU A 430 -2.34 26.56 13.33
CA LEU A 430 -2.64 27.33 14.54
C LEU A 430 -1.90 26.80 15.77
N VAL A 431 -1.76 25.48 15.91
CA VAL A 431 -0.99 24.88 17.02
C VAL A 431 0.49 25.19 16.88
N ILE A 432 1.06 25.10 15.67
CA ILE A 432 2.47 25.42 15.42
C ILE A 432 2.73 26.90 15.68
N ASP A 433 1.94 27.80 15.11
CA ASP A 433 2.11 29.24 15.28
C ASP A 433 1.87 29.66 16.74
N GLY A 434 0.82 29.13 17.37
CA GLY A 434 0.52 29.36 18.78
C GLY A 434 1.56 28.80 19.76
N LEU A 435 2.31 27.75 19.39
CA LEU A 435 3.43 27.23 20.17
C LEU A 435 4.72 28.04 19.96
N VAL A 436 4.91 28.64 18.78
CA VAL A 436 6.10 29.41 18.42
C VAL A 436 6.02 30.86 18.92
N ILE A 437 4.84 31.48 18.91
CA ILE A 437 4.62 32.86 19.39
C ILE A 437 5.10 33.09 20.84
N PRO A 438 4.81 32.23 21.84
CA PRO A 438 5.31 32.45 23.21
C PRO A 438 6.83 32.25 23.36
N VAL A 439 7.51 31.61 22.41
CA VAL A 439 8.97 31.45 22.41
C VAL A 439 9.66 32.67 21.77
N GLY A 440 9.00 33.34 20.81
CA GLY A 440 9.57 34.48 20.06
C GLY A 440 9.49 35.84 20.75
N TYR A 441 8.67 36.03 21.78
CA TYR A 441 8.59 37.29 22.54
C TYR A 441 9.50 37.33 23.78
N GLY A 442 10.29 36.27 24.02
CA GLY A 442 11.19 36.15 25.16
C GLY A 442 12.68 36.25 24.85
N SER A 443 13.08 36.68 23.65
CA SER A 443 14.50 36.86 23.33
C SER A 443 14.68 38.01 22.35
N THR A 444 14.89 39.20 22.91
CA THR A 444 15.59 40.29 22.25
C THR A 444 16.82 39.76 21.51
N CYS A 445 16.97 40.15 20.26
CA CYS A 445 18.24 40.06 19.54
C CYS A 445 19.38 40.60 20.42
N GLU A 446 20.22 39.71 20.92
CA GLU A 446 21.60 40.02 21.24
C GLU A 446 22.47 38.85 20.76
N HIS A 447 23.47 39.21 19.95
CA HIS A 447 24.58 38.39 19.47
C HIS A 447 24.34 37.37 18.34
N VAL A 448 24.57 37.87 17.12
CA VAL A 448 25.55 37.35 16.14
C VAL A 448 26.16 35.98 16.49
N ASN A 449 25.85 34.98 15.66
CA ASN A 449 26.59 33.74 15.43
C ASN A 449 27.28 33.09 16.63
N CYS A 450 26.59 32.16 17.29
CA CYS A 450 27.21 30.95 17.83
C CYS A 450 26.21 29.79 17.76
N VAL A 451 26.40 28.89 16.80
CA VAL A 451 25.89 27.52 16.92
C VAL A 451 26.65 26.90 18.09
N GLN A 452 25.98 26.69 19.23
CA GLN A 452 26.52 25.87 20.30
C GLN A 452 26.65 24.43 19.80
N ILE A 453 27.86 24.07 19.37
CA ILE A 453 28.29 22.68 19.31
C ILE A 453 28.34 22.18 20.77
N PRO A 454 27.76 21.02 21.12
CA PRO A 454 27.87 20.45 22.46
C PRO A 454 29.34 20.32 22.86
N ALA A 455 29.67 20.76 24.07
CA ALA A 455 31.02 20.85 24.62
C ALA A 455 31.68 19.49 24.98
N ASP A 456 31.45 18.45 24.18
CA ASP A 456 32.06 17.12 24.34
C ASP A 456 32.94 16.69 23.15
N TYR A 457 33.14 17.57 22.16
CA TYR A 457 33.93 17.28 20.95
C TYR A 457 35.32 17.95 20.90
N SER A 458 35.79 18.58 21.99
CA SER A 458 37.08 19.28 22.02
C SER A 458 38.29 18.39 22.38
N LYS A 459 38.14 17.06 22.45
CA LYS A 459 39.21 16.17 22.93
C LYS A 459 40.10 15.53 21.84
N TYR A 460 39.88 15.82 20.55
CA TYR A 460 40.61 15.15 19.45
C TYR A 460 41.10 16.03 18.29
N GLU A 461 41.31 17.34 18.49
CA GLU A 461 42.10 18.14 17.54
C GLU A 461 43.43 18.51 18.18
N GLY A 462 44.39 17.61 18.01
CA GLY A 462 45.75 17.76 18.51
C GLY A 462 46.72 16.89 17.72
N ALA A 463 46.75 17.01 16.39
CA ALA A 463 47.91 16.68 15.56
C ALA A 463 47.64 17.11 14.11
N PHE A 464 48.68 17.60 13.44
CA PHE A 464 48.74 18.02 12.03
C PHE A 464 48.20 19.40 11.70
N PHE A 465 48.98 20.44 11.98
CA PHE A 465 49.56 21.34 10.97
C PHE A 465 50.69 22.16 11.63
N PRO A 466 51.93 22.19 11.09
CA PRO A 466 52.98 23.04 11.63
C PRO A 466 52.78 24.51 11.19
N PRO A 467 53.28 25.49 11.96
CA PRO A 467 53.14 26.90 11.63
C PRO A 467 54.31 27.45 10.79
N HIS A 468 54.04 28.53 10.06
CA HIS A 468 54.94 29.40 9.27
C HIS A 468 55.33 28.84 7.89
N CYS A 469 54.96 29.49 6.77
CA CYS A 469 55.37 30.83 6.32
C CYS A 469 54.41 31.36 5.24
#